data_AF-A0A931ZEN7-F1
#
_entry.id   AF-A0A931ZEN7-F1
#
_cell.length_a   1.000
_cell.length_b   1.000
_cell.length_c   1.000
_cell.angle_alpha   90.00
_cell.angle_beta   90.00
_cell.angle_gamma   90.00
#
_symmetry.space_group_name_H-M   'P 1'
#
loop_
_entity.id
_entity.type
_entity.pdbx_description
1 polymer ?
#
loop_
_entity_poly.entity_id
_entity_poly.type
_entity_poly.pdbx_seq_one_letter_code
_entity_poly.pdbx_strand_id
1 'polypeptide(L)'
;MIRPTLQEEKALFRRGYRSVAGFDEVGVGPLAGPVVAAGVMIRRGRGTRRGRSEESLRRFGRLCRVVRDSKLLSEKQREALYETLTSHPRLSWAVTVIPVRTIDTVNVYQATLRAMRLTIKKFPSPPHFVLYDGRVRLNRLSIPQKCIVKGDGKVFCLAAASIIAKVTRDRIMRRLHKRFPQYGFDRHKGYATKFHQNAIAQFGRSPYHRRQMRRQHLRLAAPTFTKCRKCGRPVLPHHACGYCGTYAGRQVIDVFAKLDKKERKARQKELAAAEKSS
;
A
#
# COMPACT_ATOMS: atom_id res chain seq x y z
N MET A 1 7.08 -20.08 7.80
CA MET A 1 7.02 -18.84 6.98
C MET A 1 6.40 -19.19 5.63
N ILE A 2 5.13 -18.81 5.39
CA ILE A 2 4.42 -19.17 4.15
C ILE A 2 5.08 -18.44 2.98
N ARG A 3 5.46 -19.18 1.94
CA ARG A 3 6.04 -18.62 0.71
C ARG A 3 5.09 -18.86 -0.46
N PRO A 4 5.00 -17.93 -1.42
CA PRO A 4 4.26 -18.16 -2.64
C PRO A 4 4.77 -19.40 -3.37
N THR A 5 3.86 -20.25 -3.84
CA THR A 5 4.20 -21.46 -4.60
C THR A 5 3.52 -21.45 -5.96
N LEU A 6 3.90 -22.40 -6.81
CA LEU A 6 3.25 -22.66 -8.10
C LEU A 6 2.08 -23.66 -8.01
N GLN A 7 1.61 -24.00 -6.81
CA GLN A 7 0.60 -25.05 -6.63
C GLN A 7 -0.72 -24.71 -7.35
N GLU A 8 -1.19 -23.46 -7.23
CA GLU A 8 -2.43 -23.01 -7.86
C GLU A 8 -2.30 -22.99 -9.39
N GLU A 9 -1.19 -22.44 -9.91
CA GLU A 9 -0.94 -22.41 -11.35
C GLU A 9 -0.83 -23.82 -11.94
N LYS A 10 -0.14 -24.74 -11.26
CA LYS A 10 -0.05 -26.15 -11.66
C LYS A 10 -1.41 -26.85 -11.62
N ALA A 11 -2.24 -26.57 -10.62
CA ALA A 11 -3.59 -27.12 -10.54
C ALA A 11 -4.44 -26.65 -11.74
N LEU A 12 -4.38 -25.36 -12.09
CA LEU A 12 -5.06 -24.82 -13.27
C LEU A 12 -4.52 -25.41 -14.57
N PHE A 13 -3.21 -25.63 -14.69
CA PHE A 13 -2.63 -26.30 -15.86
C PHE A 13 -3.07 -27.76 -16.01
N ARG A 14 -3.28 -28.48 -14.90
CA ARG A 14 -3.86 -29.84 -14.89
C ARG A 14 -5.34 -29.84 -15.32
N ARG A 15 -6.07 -28.77 -15.04
CA ARG A 15 -7.44 -28.54 -15.52
C ARG A 15 -7.54 -28.12 -16.99
N GLY A 16 -6.44 -28.14 -17.74
CA GLY A 16 -6.42 -27.88 -19.19
C GLY A 16 -6.13 -26.43 -19.59
N TYR A 17 -6.07 -25.47 -18.65
CA TYR A 17 -5.74 -24.09 -18.98
C TYR A 17 -4.29 -23.98 -19.48
N ARG A 18 -4.07 -23.25 -20.59
CA ARG A 18 -2.74 -23.12 -21.21
C ARG A 18 -1.96 -21.90 -20.74
N SER A 19 -2.63 -20.93 -20.10
CA SER A 19 -2.00 -19.75 -19.51
C SER A 19 -2.81 -19.27 -18.31
N VAL A 20 -2.09 -18.89 -17.25
CA VAL A 20 -2.66 -18.35 -16.01
C VAL A 20 -1.98 -17.02 -15.74
N ALA A 21 -2.77 -15.99 -15.45
CA ALA A 21 -2.26 -14.66 -15.10
C ALA A 21 -2.72 -14.22 -13.72
N GLY A 22 -1.78 -13.84 -12.86
CA GLY A 22 -2.05 -13.23 -11.57
C GLY A 22 -2.03 -11.71 -11.67
N PHE A 23 -2.97 -11.05 -11.00
CA PHE A 23 -3.08 -9.59 -10.95
C PHE A 23 -3.12 -9.09 -9.51
N ASP A 24 -2.44 -7.98 -9.29
CA ASP A 24 -2.47 -7.23 -8.04
C ASP A 24 -2.38 -5.72 -8.30
N GLU A 25 -2.84 -4.93 -7.33
CA GLU A 25 -2.85 -3.48 -7.40
C GLU A 25 -2.18 -2.80 -6.20
N VAL A 26 -1.57 -1.65 -6.47
CA VAL A 26 -0.97 -0.80 -5.45
C VAL A 26 -1.45 0.63 -5.63
N GLY A 27 -1.58 1.35 -4.51
CA GLY A 27 -2.01 2.74 -4.53
C GLY A 27 -3.50 2.93 -4.34
N VAL A 28 -4.21 1.93 -3.82
CA VAL A 28 -5.62 2.06 -3.48
C VAL A 28 -5.78 3.05 -2.31
N GLY A 29 -5.16 2.81 -1.15
CA GLY A 29 -5.29 3.64 0.07
C GLY A 29 -4.75 5.09 0.06
N PRO A 30 -3.66 5.45 -0.65
CA PRO A 30 -3.04 6.78 -0.63
C PRO A 30 -3.97 7.96 -0.97
N LEU A 31 -3.65 9.14 -0.41
CA LEU A 31 -4.27 10.43 -0.72
C LEU A 31 -3.79 10.99 -2.06
N ALA A 32 -2.57 10.62 -2.48
CA ALA A 32 -1.94 11.15 -3.68
C ALA A 32 -1.34 10.05 -4.56
N GLY A 33 -1.21 10.37 -5.84
CA GLY A 33 -0.62 9.52 -6.86
C GLY A 33 -1.60 8.51 -7.47
N PRO A 34 -1.14 7.75 -8.48
CA PRO A 34 -1.99 6.87 -9.25
C PRO A 34 -2.33 5.57 -8.51
N VAL A 35 -3.30 4.84 -9.08
CA VAL A 35 -3.47 3.40 -8.87
C VAL A 35 -2.66 2.70 -9.96
N VAL A 36 -1.89 1.68 -9.56
CA VAL A 36 -1.10 0.87 -10.49
C VAL A 36 -1.56 -0.57 -10.35
N ALA A 37 -1.96 -1.20 -11.45
CA ALA A 37 -2.24 -2.63 -11.51
C ALA A 37 -1.21 -3.32 -12.39
N ALA A 38 -0.65 -4.41 -11.91
CA ALA A 38 0.25 -5.26 -12.68
C ALA A 38 -0.35 -6.65 -12.87
N GLY A 39 0.04 -7.30 -13.97
CA GLY A 39 -0.30 -8.68 -14.26
C GLY A 39 0.96 -9.46 -14.58
N VAL A 40 1.06 -10.69 -14.10
CA VAL A 40 2.12 -11.64 -14.47
C VAL A 40 1.49 -12.93 -14.96
N MET A 41 1.77 -13.30 -16.20
CA MET A 41 1.25 -14.48 -16.87
C MET A 41 2.32 -15.54 -17.04
N ILE A 42 1.94 -16.77 -16.70
CA ILE A 42 2.74 -17.98 -16.91
C ILE A 42 2.01 -18.84 -17.94
N ARG A 43 2.74 -19.26 -18.98
CA ARG A 43 2.21 -20.20 -19.98
C ARG A 43 2.60 -21.62 -19.60
N ARG A 44 1.66 -22.55 -19.75
CA ARG A 44 1.92 -23.97 -19.60
C ARG A 44 3.05 -24.34 -20.53
N GLY A 45 4.04 -25.07 -20.01
CA GLY A 45 5.01 -25.68 -20.89
C GLY A 45 4.33 -26.64 -21.84
N ARG A 46 4.53 -26.47 -23.15
CA ARG A 46 4.31 -27.62 -24.04
C ARG A 46 5.21 -28.72 -23.50
N GLY A 47 4.62 -29.88 -23.19
CA GLY A 47 5.38 -31.06 -22.84
C GLY A 47 6.40 -31.34 -23.94
N THR A 48 7.49 -31.99 -23.53
CA THR A 48 8.72 -32.27 -24.29
C THR A 48 9.79 -31.19 -24.25
N ARG A 49 10.99 -31.70 -23.99
CA ARG A 49 12.29 -31.05 -23.76
C ARG A 49 12.85 -30.34 -25.00
N ARG A 50 12.05 -30.06 -26.05
CA ARG A 50 12.53 -29.48 -27.31
C ARG A 50 12.38 -27.96 -27.28
N GLY A 51 13.49 -27.25 -27.08
CA GLY A 51 13.60 -25.80 -27.24
C GLY A 51 13.64 -24.97 -25.96
N ARG A 52 13.81 -25.56 -24.78
CA ARG A 52 13.96 -24.81 -23.52
C ARG A 52 15.29 -25.16 -22.89
N SER A 53 16.19 -24.19 -22.75
CA SER A 53 17.43 -24.42 -22.03
C SER A 53 17.10 -24.86 -20.60
N GLU A 54 17.74 -25.95 -20.16
CA GLU A 54 17.61 -26.44 -18.80
C GLU A 54 17.97 -25.35 -17.78
N GLU A 55 18.87 -24.47 -18.17
CA GLU A 55 19.22 -23.27 -17.43
C GLU A 55 18.03 -22.33 -17.18
N SER A 56 17.16 -22.08 -18.16
CA SER A 56 15.96 -21.25 -17.99
C SER A 56 15.00 -21.84 -16.96
N LEU A 57 14.88 -23.17 -16.92
CA LEU A 57 14.07 -23.87 -15.91
C LEU A 57 14.70 -23.78 -14.52
N ARG A 58 16.03 -23.93 -14.40
CA ARG A 58 16.75 -23.76 -13.14
C ARG A 58 16.66 -22.32 -12.62
N ARG A 59 16.86 -21.32 -13.49
CA ARG A 59 16.68 -19.89 -13.19
C ARG A 59 15.25 -19.61 -12.70
N PHE A 60 14.24 -20.14 -13.39
CA PHE A 60 12.85 -20.00 -12.97
C PHE A 60 12.55 -20.66 -11.62
N GLY A 61 13.12 -21.86 -11.38
CA GLY A 61 13.03 -22.55 -10.10
C GLY A 61 13.65 -21.75 -8.96
N ARG A 62 14.81 -21.10 -9.18
CA ARG A 62 15.43 -20.18 -8.22
C ARG A 62 14.55 -18.96 -7.96
N LEU A 63 14.04 -18.34 -9.02
CA LEU A 63 13.13 -17.19 -8.94
C LEU A 63 11.90 -17.49 -8.06
N CYS A 64 11.28 -18.66 -8.25
CA CYS A 64 10.14 -19.08 -7.44
C CYS A 64 10.46 -19.23 -5.94
N ARG A 65 11.72 -19.47 -5.56
CA ARG A 65 12.13 -19.59 -4.15
C ARG A 65 12.37 -18.25 -3.47
N VAL A 66 12.73 -17.23 -4.25
CA VAL A 66 13.11 -15.90 -3.74
C VAL A 66 11.95 -14.90 -3.77
N VAL A 67 10.97 -15.08 -4.66
CA VAL A 67 9.74 -14.26 -4.69
C VAL A 67 8.93 -14.48 -3.41
N ARG A 68 8.51 -13.38 -2.79
CA ARG A 68 7.71 -13.33 -1.56
C ARG A 68 6.75 -12.14 -1.61
N ASP A 69 5.86 -12.05 -0.62
CA ASP A 69 5.04 -10.85 -0.42
C ASP A 69 5.93 -9.60 -0.46
N SER A 70 5.56 -8.64 -1.30
CA SER A 70 6.31 -7.41 -1.52
C SER A 70 6.53 -6.61 -0.23
N LYS A 71 5.65 -6.75 0.77
CA LYS A 71 5.74 -6.09 2.08
C LYS A 71 6.85 -6.66 2.97
N LEU A 72 7.25 -7.91 2.74
CA LEU A 72 8.31 -8.59 3.49
C LEU A 72 9.71 -8.37 2.88
N LEU A 73 9.78 -7.70 1.73
CA LEU A 73 11.01 -7.45 0.99
C LEU A 73 11.49 -6.02 1.22
N SER A 74 12.80 -5.84 1.33
CA SER A 74 13.41 -4.52 1.32
C SER A 74 13.26 -3.86 -0.06
N GLU A 75 13.42 -2.53 -0.12
CA GLU A 75 13.33 -1.80 -1.40
C GLU A 75 14.38 -2.31 -2.41
N LYS A 76 15.62 -2.52 -1.97
CA LYS A 76 16.69 -3.09 -2.81
C LYS A 76 16.35 -4.49 -3.34
N GLN A 77 15.77 -5.34 -2.49
CA GLN A 77 15.33 -6.68 -2.90
C GLN A 77 14.18 -6.62 -3.91
N ARG A 78 13.20 -5.73 -3.70
CA ARG A 78 12.08 -5.52 -4.63
C ARG A 78 12.57 -5.04 -5.99
N GLU A 79 13.48 -4.08 -6.04
CA GLU A 79 14.05 -3.55 -7.29
C GLU A 79 14.82 -4.66 -8.05
N ALA A 80 15.65 -5.45 -7.36
CA ALA A 80 16.34 -6.59 -7.99
C ALA A 80 15.37 -7.66 -8.52
N LEU A 81 14.32 -7.97 -7.75
CA LEU A 81 13.29 -8.91 -8.18
C LEU A 81 12.45 -8.35 -9.33
N TYR A 82 12.17 -7.05 -9.36
CA TYR A 82 11.50 -6.41 -10.48
C TYR A 82 12.25 -6.68 -11.79
N GLU A 83 13.55 -6.38 -11.84
CA GLU A 83 14.36 -6.61 -13.05
C GLU A 83 14.42 -8.10 -13.43
N THR A 84 14.51 -8.99 -12.44
CA THR A 84 14.50 -10.44 -12.69
C THR A 84 13.15 -10.91 -13.23
N LEU A 85 12.03 -10.39 -12.71
CA LEU A 85 10.68 -10.76 -13.12
C LEU A 85 10.36 -10.25 -14.53
N THR A 86 10.74 -9.01 -14.84
CA THR A 86 10.42 -8.36 -16.12
C THR A 86 11.29 -8.84 -17.28
N SER A 87 12.50 -9.32 -17.00
CA SER A 87 13.41 -9.88 -18.01
C SER A 87 13.27 -11.41 -18.19
N HIS A 88 12.54 -12.11 -17.31
CA HIS A 88 12.50 -13.58 -17.38
C HIS A 88 11.72 -14.06 -18.62
N PRO A 89 12.30 -14.86 -19.52
CA PRO A 89 11.67 -15.28 -20.79
C PRO A 89 10.45 -16.20 -20.64
N ARG A 90 10.09 -16.58 -19.41
CA ARG A 90 8.95 -17.47 -19.10
C ARG A 90 7.74 -16.70 -18.59
N LEU A 91 7.93 -15.43 -18.28
CA LEU A 91 6.92 -14.56 -17.72
C LEU A 91 6.55 -13.54 -18.79
N SER A 92 5.27 -13.45 -19.08
CA SER A 92 4.75 -12.24 -19.70
C SER A 92 4.24 -11.35 -18.58
N TRP A 93 4.39 -10.04 -18.70
CA TRP A 93 3.91 -9.12 -17.70
C TRP A 93 3.31 -7.88 -18.37
N ALA A 94 2.44 -7.19 -17.64
CA ALA A 94 1.84 -5.95 -18.09
C ALA A 94 1.60 -5.04 -16.90
N VAL A 95 1.66 -3.72 -17.12
CA VAL A 95 1.35 -2.71 -16.09
C VAL A 95 0.42 -1.66 -16.66
N THR A 96 -0.57 -1.27 -15.86
CA THR A 96 -1.43 -0.11 -16.13
C THR A 96 -1.36 0.86 -14.97
N VAL A 97 -1.18 2.13 -15.30
CA VAL A 97 -1.20 3.25 -14.37
C VAL A 97 -2.47 4.05 -14.65
N ILE A 98 -3.33 4.19 -13.64
CA ILE A 98 -4.53 5.04 -13.70
C ILE A 98 -4.22 6.36 -12.99
N PRO A 99 -4.22 7.50 -13.73
CA PRO A 99 -3.89 8.79 -13.15
C PRO A 99 -4.99 9.29 -12.21
N VAL A 100 -4.61 10.22 -11.34
CA VAL A 100 -5.49 10.84 -10.33
C VAL A 100 -6.75 11.44 -10.94
N ARG A 101 -6.63 12.11 -12.08
CA ARG A 101 -7.78 12.66 -12.83
C ARG A 101 -8.86 11.60 -13.10
N THR A 102 -8.47 10.39 -13.49
CA THR A 102 -9.42 9.30 -13.76
C THR A 102 -10.00 8.75 -12.47
N ILE A 103 -9.19 8.62 -11.41
CA ILE A 103 -9.65 8.20 -10.08
C ILE A 103 -10.73 9.15 -9.56
N ASP A 104 -10.54 10.46 -9.73
CA ASP A 104 -11.48 11.48 -9.29
C ASP A 104 -12.77 11.51 -10.12
N THR A 105 -12.78 11.00 -11.36
CA THR A 105 -14.00 10.87 -12.17
C THR A 105 -14.83 9.65 -11.77
N VAL A 106 -14.20 8.48 -11.61
CA VAL A 106 -14.94 7.21 -11.49
C VAL A 106 -14.94 6.61 -10.09
N ASN A 107 -14.25 7.22 -9.13
CA ASN A 107 -13.85 6.66 -7.84
C ASN A 107 -12.73 5.60 -7.92
N VAL A 108 -12.07 5.39 -6.79
CA VAL A 108 -10.89 4.52 -6.68
C VAL A 108 -11.20 3.02 -6.87
N TYR A 109 -12.40 2.56 -6.52
CA TYR A 109 -12.81 1.18 -6.72
C TYR A 109 -12.97 0.89 -8.21
N GLN A 110 -13.71 1.72 -8.94
CA GLN A 110 -13.86 1.59 -10.39
C GLN A 110 -12.54 1.84 -11.12
N ALA A 111 -11.70 2.75 -10.64
CA ALA A 111 -10.36 2.95 -11.17
C ALA A 111 -9.49 1.68 -11.05
N THR A 112 -9.55 0.97 -9.92
CA THR A 112 -8.87 -0.32 -9.75
C THR A 112 -9.40 -1.38 -10.73
N LEU A 113 -10.73 -1.54 -10.83
CA LEU A 113 -11.33 -2.48 -11.79
C LEU A 113 -10.93 -2.14 -13.24
N ARG A 114 -10.90 -0.84 -13.58
CA ARG A 114 -10.45 -0.35 -14.89
C ARG A 114 -8.97 -0.66 -15.11
N ALA A 115 -8.12 -0.45 -14.11
CA ALA A 115 -6.69 -0.77 -14.18
C ALA A 115 -6.48 -2.25 -14.51
N MET A 116 -7.16 -3.15 -13.79
CA MET A 116 -7.08 -4.60 -14.03
C MET A 116 -7.56 -4.98 -15.44
N ARG A 117 -8.71 -4.46 -15.90
CA ARG A 117 -9.23 -4.70 -17.26
C ARG A 117 -8.24 -4.27 -18.34
N LEU A 118 -7.66 -3.09 -18.19
CA LEU A 118 -6.68 -2.56 -19.13
C LEU A 118 -5.37 -3.37 -19.09
N THR A 119 -4.94 -3.83 -17.92
CA THR A 119 -3.76 -4.68 -17.80
C THR A 119 -3.96 -6.03 -18.50
N ILE A 120 -5.15 -6.63 -18.45
CA ILE A 120 -5.46 -7.85 -19.22
C ILE A 120 -5.27 -7.61 -20.72
N LYS A 121 -5.78 -6.47 -21.23
CA LYS A 121 -5.71 -6.13 -22.66
C LYS A 121 -4.29 -5.84 -23.16
N LYS A 122 -3.33 -5.58 -22.26
CA LYS A 122 -1.93 -5.32 -22.60
C LYS A 122 -1.11 -6.59 -22.81
N PHE A 123 -1.64 -7.76 -22.45
CA PHE A 123 -0.96 -9.00 -22.81
C PHE A 123 -1.06 -9.25 -24.31
N PRO A 124 0.01 -9.77 -24.97
CA PRO A 124 -0.02 -10.08 -26.40
C PRO A 124 -1.10 -11.09 -26.79
N SER A 125 -1.50 -11.95 -25.85
CA SER A 125 -2.65 -12.85 -25.99
C SER A 125 -3.42 -12.89 -24.68
N PRO A 126 -4.75 -13.00 -24.72
CA PRO A 126 -5.54 -13.07 -23.49
C PRO A 126 -5.18 -14.31 -22.66
N PRO A 127 -5.11 -14.20 -21.33
CA PRO A 127 -4.91 -15.36 -20.47
C PRO A 127 -6.14 -16.28 -20.53
N HIS A 128 -5.94 -17.59 -20.37
CA HIS A 128 -7.07 -18.54 -20.28
C HIS A 128 -7.69 -18.60 -18.89
N PHE A 129 -6.95 -18.17 -17.86
CA PHE A 129 -7.44 -18.07 -16.48
C PHE A 129 -6.78 -16.89 -15.78
N VAL A 130 -7.54 -16.18 -14.95
CA VAL A 130 -7.02 -15.07 -14.15
C VAL A 130 -7.16 -15.29 -12.65
N LEU A 131 -6.14 -14.89 -11.90
CA LEU A 131 -6.10 -14.89 -10.45
C LEU A 131 -6.01 -13.45 -9.96
N TYR A 132 -6.77 -13.12 -8.91
CA TYR A 132 -6.72 -11.82 -8.24
C TYR A 132 -6.32 -11.99 -6.78
N ASP A 133 -5.52 -11.07 -6.25
CA ASP A 133 -5.37 -10.94 -4.81
C ASP A 133 -6.63 -10.27 -4.20
N GLY A 134 -7.09 -10.81 -3.08
CA GLY A 134 -8.24 -10.31 -2.34
C GLY A 134 -9.57 -10.96 -2.73
N ARG A 135 -10.63 -10.16 -2.74
CA ARG A 135 -12.03 -10.61 -2.93
C ARG A 135 -12.71 -9.99 -4.14
N VAL A 136 -12.03 -9.06 -4.80
CA VAL A 136 -12.61 -8.29 -5.90
C VAL A 136 -12.37 -9.06 -7.19
N ARG A 137 -13.45 -9.24 -7.95
CA ARG A 137 -13.47 -9.91 -9.25
C ARG A 137 -13.92 -8.94 -10.33
N LEU A 138 -13.54 -9.18 -11.58
CA LEU A 138 -14.02 -8.38 -12.70
C LEU A 138 -15.38 -8.89 -13.17
N ASN A 139 -16.39 -8.03 -13.06
CA ASN A 139 -17.69 -8.27 -13.67
C ASN A 139 -17.58 -8.22 -15.20
N ARG A 140 -18.39 -9.04 -15.89
CA ARG A 140 -18.46 -9.11 -17.37
C ARG A 140 -17.11 -9.43 -18.03
N LEU A 141 -16.32 -10.30 -17.40
CA LEU A 141 -15.11 -10.87 -17.99
C LEU A 141 -15.43 -12.30 -18.45
N SER A 142 -15.24 -12.59 -19.73
CA SER A 142 -15.44 -13.93 -20.31
C SER A 142 -14.36 -14.93 -19.87
N ILE A 143 -13.23 -14.44 -19.37
CA ILE A 143 -12.12 -15.26 -18.88
C ILE A 143 -12.45 -15.82 -17.49
N PRO A 144 -12.34 -17.14 -17.27
CA PRO A 144 -12.46 -17.76 -15.96
C PRO A 144 -11.53 -17.10 -14.93
N GLN A 145 -12.04 -16.88 -13.73
CA GLN A 145 -11.35 -16.10 -12.70
C GLN A 145 -11.52 -16.69 -11.31
N LYS A 146 -10.50 -16.52 -10.45
CA LYS A 146 -10.55 -16.86 -9.03
C LYS A 146 -9.87 -15.78 -8.20
N CYS A 147 -10.52 -15.38 -7.11
CA CYS A 147 -9.97 -14.45 -6.13
C CYS A 147 -9.37 -15.23 -4.96
N ILE A 148 -8.19 -14.84 -4.50
CA ILE A 148 -7.49 -15.50 -3.41
C ILE A 148 -7.12 -14.44 -2.37
N VAL A 149 -7.71 -14.56 -1.18
CA VAL A 149 -7.40 -13.64 -0.07
C VAL A 149 -5.95 -13.84 0.41
N LYS A 150 -5.17 -12.75 0.42
CA LYS A 150 -3.73 -12.76 0.70
C LYS A 150 -3.01 -13.70 -0.26
N GLY A 151 -3.37 -13.59 -1.53
CA GLY A 151 -2.85 -14.41 -2.62
C GLY A 151 -1.39 -14.07 -2.93
N ASP A 152 -0.97 -12.83 -2.70
CA ASP A 152 0.43 -12.38 -2.75
C ASP A 152 1.37 -13.18 -1.82
N GLY A 153 0.86 -13.72 -0.72
CA GLY A 153 1.60 -14.60 0.18
C GLY A 153 1.57 -16.10 -0.21
N LYS A 154 0.72 -16.50 -1.16
CA LYS A 154 0.39 -17.92 -1.43
C LYS A 154 0.69 -18.38 -2.86
N VAL A 155 0.49 -17.51 -3.84
CA VAL A 155 0.53 -17.84 -5.27
C VAL A 155 1.60 -17.01 -5.96
N PHE A 156 2.48 -17.67 -6.70
CA PHE A 156 3.66 -17.05 -7.29
C PHE A 156 3.29 -15.89 -8.25
N CYS A 157 2.36 -16.08 -9.18
CA CYS A 157 2.01 -15.02 -10.14
C CYS A 157 1.37 -13.79 -9.47
N LEU A 158 0.66 -13.96 -8.35
CA LEU A 158 0.13 -12.84 -7.55
C LEU A 158 1.25 -12.10 -6.81
N ALA A 159 2.18 -12.84 -6.20
CA ALA A 159 3.36 -12.27 -5.56
C ALA A 159 4.24 -11.49 -6.55
N ALA A 160 4.44 -12.05 -7.74
CA ALA A 160 5.18 -11.38 -8.80
C ALA A 160 4.48 -10.09 -9.28
N ALA A 161 3.16 -10.13 -9.47
CA ALA A 161 2.38 -8.95 -9.83
C ALA A 161 2.45 -7.86 -8.75
N SER A 162 2.37 -8.24 -7.46
CA SER A 162 2.46 -7.28 -6.34
C SER A 162 3.80 -6.54 -6.32
N ILE A 163 4.91 -7.25 -6.55
CA ILE A 163 6.25 -6.66 -6.64
C ILE A 163 6.31 -5.67 -7.81
N ILE A 164 5.85 -6.07 -9.00
CA ILE A 164 5.87 -5.22 -10.20
C ILE A 164 5.06 -3.95 -9.95
N ALA A 165 3.81 -4.08 -9.48
CA ALA A 165 2.94 -2.94 -9.20
C ALA A 165 3.55 -2.00 -8.14
N LYS A 166 4.14 -2.57 -7.08
CA LYS A 166 4.76 -1.81 -5.98
C LYS A 166 5.97 -1.00 -6.45
N VAL A 167 6.90 -1.64 -7.15
CA VAL A 167 8.11 -0.97 -7.65
C VAL A 167 7.75 0.09 -8.68
N THR A 168 6.85 -0.21 -9.63
CA THR A 168 6.41 0.79 -10.60
C THR A 168 5.78 2.01 -9.91
N ARG A 169 4.89 1.79 -8.93
CA ARG A 169 4.26 2.90 -8.21
C ARG A 169 5.28 3.70 -7.40
N ASP A 170 6.18 3.05 -6.67
CA ASP A 170 7.17 3.74 -5.85
C ASP A 170 8.13 4.57 -6.71
N ARG A 171 8.53 4.07 -7.89
CA ARG A 171 9.29 4.83 -8.90
C ARG A 171 8.55 6.10 -9.34
N ILE A 172 7.22 6.01 -9.58
CA ILE A 172 6.38 7.18 -9.91
C ILE A 172 6.36 8.18 -8.74
N MET A 173 6.16 7.72 -7.51
CA MET A 173 6.11 8.62 -6.35
C MET A 173 7.45 9.32 -6.09
N ARG A 174 8.59 8.65 -6.30
CA ARG A 174 9.92 9.28 -6.24
C ARG A 174 10.09 10.37 -7.31
N ARG A 175 9.61 10.14 -8.53
CA ARG A 175 9.60 11.17 -9.60
C ARG A 175 8.71 12.35 -9.23
N LEU A 176 7.54 12.11 -8.63
CA LEU A 176 6.66 13.17 -8.16
C LEU A 176 7.31 13.99 -7.04
N HIS A 177 8.05 13.36 -6.13
CA HIS A 177 8.77 14.07 -5.08
C HIS A 177 9.79 15.07 -5.65
N LYS A 178 10.52 14.71 -6.72
CA LYS A 178 11.44 15.65 -7.38
C LYS A 178 10.76 16.94 -7.84
N ARG A 179 9.49 16.85 -8.26
CA ARG A 179 8.70 18.01 -8.73
C ARG A 179 7.95 18.72 -7.59
N PHE A 180 7.61 17.99 -6.53
CA PHE A 180 6.84 18.48 -5.38
C PHE A 180 7.52 18.04 -4.07
N PRO A 181 8.72 18.56 -3.77
CA PRO A 181 9.54 18.09 -2.65
C PRO A 181 8.87 18.33 -1.30
N GLN A 182 8.10 19.41 -1.17
CA GLN A 182 7.42 19.81 0.05
C GLN A 182 6.42 18.77 0.60
N TYR A 183 5.96 17.85 -0.26
CA TYR A 183 5.02 16.80 0.14
C TYR A 183 5.67 15.48 0.53
N GLY A 184 7.00 15.28 0.44
CA GLY A 184 7.67 14.05 0.91
C GLY A 184 7.19 12.72 0.27
N PHE A 185 6.73 12.76 -0.99
CA PHE A 185 6.19 11.60 -1.69
C PHE A 185 7.15 10.41 -1.83
N ASP A 186 8.44 10.63 -1.78
CA ASP A 186 9.48 9.61 -1.80
C ASP A 186 9.47 8.75 -0.52
N ARG A 187 9.02 9.28 0.62
CA ARG A 187 8.98 8.56 1.90
C ARG A 187 7.67 7.80 2.08
N HIS A 188 6.57 8.54 2.18
CA HIS A 188 5.27 7.95 2.49
C HIS A 188 4.46 7.58 1.24
N LYS A 189 5.00 7.75 0.02
CA LYS A 189 4.36 7.29 -1.23
C LYS A 189 2.90 7.76 -1.40
N GLY A 190 2.56 8.92 -0.85
CA GLY A 190 1.22 9.51 -0.88
C GLY A 190 0.23 9.01 0.18
N TYR A 191 0.63 8.12 1.09
CA TYR A 191 -0.22 7.70 2.22
C TYR A 191 -0.47 8.85 3.20
N ALA A 192 -1.57 8.79 3.95
CA ALA A 192 -2.04 9.82 4.87
C ALA A 192 -1.23 9.90 6.19
N THR A 193 0.09 10.04 6.12
CA THR A 193 0.92 10.24 7.32
C THR A 193 0.71 11.64 7.88
N LYS A 194 1.04 11.84 9.17
CA LYS A 194 0.95 13.16 9.81
C LYS A 194 1.76 14.22 9.05
N PHE A 195 2.96 13.86 8.59
CA PHE A 195 3.78 14.73 7.73
C PHE A 195 3.04 15.14 6.46
N HIS A 196 2.44 14.18 5.74
CA HIS A 196 1.73 14.46 4.49
C HIS A 196 0.49 15.33 4.70
N GLN A 197 -0.27 15.07 5.78
CA GLN A 197 -1.44 15.87 6.13
C GLN A 197 -1.05 17.32 6.47
N ASN A 198 0.04 17.50 7.24
CA ASN A 198 0.58 18.82 7.55
C ASN A 198 1.04 19.56 6.28
N ALA A 199 1.72 18.86 5.36
CA ALA A 199 2.14 19.45 4.10
C ALA A 199 0.93 19.90 3.24
N ILE A 200 -0.15 19.13 3.23
CA ILE A 200 -1.40 19.52 2.55
C ILE A 200 -2.04 20.75 3.24
N ALA A 201 -2.03 20.81 4.57
CA ALA A 201 -2.55 21.95 5.31
C ALA A 201 -1.74 23.23 5.07
N GLN A 202 -0.42 23.12 4.95
CA GLN A 202 0.49 24.25 4.75
C GLN A 202 0.55 24.73 3.29
N PHE A 203 0.64 23.80 2.33
CA PHE A 203 0.92 24.12 0.91
C PHE A 203 -0.29 23.90 -0.02
N GLY A 204 -1.44 23.52 0.54
CA GLY A 204 -2.61 23.11 -0.24
C GLY A 204 -2.45 21.74 -0.89
N ARG A 205 -3.40 21.37 -1.76
CA ARG A 205 -3.35 20.12 -2.52
C ARG A 205 -2.60 20.32 -3.84
N SER A 206 -1.63 19.46 -4.13
CA SER A 206 -1.03 19.37 -5.47
C SER A 206 -2.00 18.76 -6.52
N PRO A 207 -1.73 18.91 -7.83
CA PRO A 207 -2.50 18.25 -8.90
C PRO A 207 -2.53 16.72 -8.84
N TYR A 208 -1.68 16.11 -8.02
CA TYR A 208 -1.60 14.65 -7.84
C TYR A 208 -2.32 14.18 -6.57
N HIS A 209 -3.00 15.06 -5.84
CA HIS A 209 -3.89 14.68 -4.75
C HIS A 209 -5.27 14.32 -5.30
N ARG A 210 -5.84 13.24 -4.77
CA ARG A 210 -7.19 12.79 -5.08
C ARG A 210 -8.20 13.71 -4.40
N ARG A 211 -9.19 14.15 -5.16
CA ARG A 211 -10.26 15.02 -4.69
C ARG A 211 -11.36 14.23 -3.99
N GLN A 212 -11.69 13.04 -4.50
CA GLN A 212 -12.75 12.21 -3.92
C GLN A 212 -12.33 11.61 -2.58
N MET A 213 -13.13 11.91 -1.55
CA MET A 213 -12.87 11.53 -0.17
C MET A 213 -13.12 10.05 0.07
N ARG A 214 -12.07 9.29 0.43
CA ARG A 214 -12.27 8.09 1.27
C ARG A 214 -12.76 8.52 2.66
N ARG A 215 -13.41 7.63 3.42
CA ARG A 215 -13.78 7.89 4.84
C ARG A 215 -12.63 8.44 5.72
N GLN A 216 -11.37 8.15 5.37
CA GLN A 216 -10.19 8.70 6.05
C GLN A 216 -10.10 10.24 6.00
N HIS A 217 -10.71 10.89 5.00
CA HIS A 217 -10.74 12.35 4.87
C HIS A 217 -11.75 13.00 5.83
N LEU A 218 -12.82 12.28 6.22
CA LEU A 218 -13.86 12.81 7.13
C LEU A 218 -13.37 12.96 8.57
N ARG A 219 -12.22 12.35 8.93
CA ARG A 219 -11.62 12.46 10.27
C ARG A 219 -10.62 13.61 10.41
N LEU A 220 -10.41 14.39 9.34
CA LEU A 220 -9.49 15.53 9.33
C LEU A 220 -10.16 16.83 9.79
N ALA A 221 -11.10 16.77 10.72
CA ALA A 221 -11.43 17.95 11.50
C ALA A 221 -10.22 18.23 12.41
N ALA A 222 -9.76 19.49 12.45
CA ALA A 222 -8.81 19.89 13.49
C ALA A 222 -9.40 19.47 14.85
N PRO A 223 -8.64 18.75 15.69
CA PRO A 223 -9.17 18.34 16.98
C PRO A 223 -9.60 19.58 17.75
N THR A 224 -10.87 19.63 18.15
CA THR A 224 -11.36 20.68 19.03
C THR A 224 -10.73 20.47 20.40
N PHE A 225 -9.94 21.44 20.87
CA PHE A 225 -9.36 21.40 22.20
C PHE A 225 -10.24 22.17 23.19
N THR A 226 -10.29 21.69 24.42
CA THR A 226 -10.86 22.39 25.57
C THR A 226 -9.73 22.79 26.52
N LYS A 227 -9.95 23.80 27.37
CA LYS A 227 -8.97 24.14 28.41
C LYS A 227 -9.09 23.15 29.57
N CYS A 228 -7.96 22.65 30.05
CA CYS A 228 -7.91 21.86 31.28
C CYS A 228 -8.37 22.73 32.46
N ARG A 229 -9.31 22.23 33.27
CA ARG A 229 -9.85 22.93 34.45
C ARG A 229 -8.84 23.20 35.56
N LYS A 230 -7.68 22.51 35.56
CA LYS A 230 -6.65 22.65 36.60
C LYS A 230 -5.48 23.53 36.15
N CYS A 231 -4.99 23.34 34.94
CA CYS A 231 -3.76 23.99 34.48
C CYS A 231 -3.93 24.84 33.22
N GLY A 232 -5.16 25.05 32.73
CA GLY A 232 -5.47 25.88 31.57
C GLY A 232 -4.98 25.38 30.20
N ARG A 233 -4.12 24.35 30.15
CA ARG A 233 -3.55 23.83 28.90
C ARG A 233 -4.60 23.16 28.00
N PRO A 234 -4.41 23.19 26.68
CA PRO A 234 -5.31 22.53 25.74
C PRO A 234 -5.31 21.02 25.95
N VAL A 235 -6.50 20.45 26.07
CA VAL A 235 -6.75 19.02 26.23
C VAL A 235 -7.88 18.58 25.30
N LEU A 236 -7.81 17.34 24.85
CA LEU A 236 -8.90 16.75 24.08
C LEU A 236 -10.14 16.56 24.98
N PRO A 237 -11.36 16.77 24.47
CA PRO A 237 -12.59 16.45 25.17
C PRO A 237 -12.56 15.00 25.66
N HIS A 238 -13.06 14.75 26.87
CA HIS A 238 -13.12 13.42 27.49
C HIS A 238 -11.75 12.73 27.72
N HIS A 239 -10.64 13.47 27.73
CA HIS A 239 -9.31 12.93 28.01
C HIS A 239 -8.69 13.56 29.25
N ALA A 240 -7.87 12.79 29.97
CA ALA A 240 -7.05 13.31 31.05
C ALA A 240 -5.94 14.22 30.49
N CYS A 241 -5.65 15.30 31.21
CA CYS A 241 -4.59 16.22 30.86
C CYS A 241 -3.24 15.52 30.99
N GLY A 242 -2.51 15.34 29.89
CA GLY A 242 -1.15 14.78 29.92
C GLY A 242 -0.14 15.66 30.68
N TYR A 243 -0.48 16.92 30.96
CA TYR A 243 0.39 17.85 31.69
C TYR A 243 0.18 17.82 33.21
N CYS A 244 -1.05 17.84 33.71
CA CYS A 244 -1.32 17.82 35.17
C CYS A 244 -1.90 16.50 35.67
N GLY A 245 -2.26 15.57 34.77
CA GLY A 245 -2.79 14.25 35.09
C GLY A 245 -4.26 14.23 35.53
N THR A 246 -5.00 15.34 35.36
CA THR A 246 -6.40 15.44 35.79
C THR A 246 -7.42 15.25 34.67
N TYR A 247 -8.57 14.68 35.01
CA TYR A 247 -9.77 14.59 34.19
C TYR A 247 -10.97 15.10 35.00
N ALA A 248 -11.75 16.03 34.44
CA ALA A 248 -12.89 16.66 35.11
C ALA A 248 -12.57 17.20 36.53
N GLY A 249 -11.33 17.67 36.76
CA GLY A 249 -10.87 18.19 38.05
C GLY A 249 -10.33 17.14 39.03
N ARG A 250 -10.40 15.84 38.70
CA ARG A 250 -9.88 14.74 39.54
C ARG A 250 -8.56 14.21 38.99
N GLN A 251 -7.61 13.89 39.86
CA GLN A 251 -6.35 13.25 39.47
C GLN A 251 -6.63 11.81 39.04
N VAL A 252 -6.24 11.46 37.80
CA VAL A 252 -6.48 10.13 37.22
C VAL A 252 -5.22 9.50 36.63
N ILE A 253 -4.18 10.32 36.37
CA ILE A 253 -2.88 9.86 35.90
C ILE A 253 -1.81 10.49 36.79
N ASP A 254 -0.89 9.68 37.33
CA ASP A 254 0.31 10.21 37.93
C ASP A 254 1.33 10.54 36.84
N VAL A 255 1.35 11.82 36.46
CA VAL A 255 2.27 12.36 35.45
C VAL A 255 3.67 12.66 36.01
N PHE A 256 3.88 12.50 37.33
CA PHE A 256 5.16 12.73 37.99
C PHE A 256 5.96 11.46 38.22
N ALA A 257 5.34 10.28 38.09
CA ALA A 257 5.97 8.99 38.37
C ALA A 257 7.25 8.71 37.57
N LYS A 258 7.43 9.33 36.40
CA LYS A 258 8.59 9.13 35.51
C LYS A 258 9.53 10.34 35.38
N LEU A 259 9.30 11.41 36.15
CA LEU A 259 10.10 12.64 36.08
C LEU A 259 11.23 12.62 37.10
N ASP A 260 12.35 13.26 36.76
CA ASP A 260 13.42 13.47 37.72
C ASP A 260 13.03 14.51 38.81
N LYS A 261 13.82 14.62 39.87
CA LYS A 261 13.54 15.49 41.02
C LYS A 261 13.48 16.99 40.65
N LYS A 262 14.29 17.42 39.66
CA LYS A 262 14.38 18.83 39.21
C LYS A 262 13.20 19.18 38.33
N GLU A 263 12.86 18.31 37.38
CA GLU A 263 11.70 18.40 36.50
C GLU A 263 10.40 18.38 37.29
N ARG A 264 10.29 17.50 38.30
CA ARG A 264 9.11 17.44 39.17
C ARG A 264 8.89 18.75 39.91
N LYS A 265 9.95 19.35 40.48
CA LYS A 265 9.86 20.63 41.22
C LYS A 265 9.51 21.80 40.31
N ALA A 266 10.08 21.86 39.10
CA ALA A 266 9.75 22.88 38.10
C ALA A 266 8.28 22.78 37.66
N ARG A 267 7.81 21.57 37.34
CA ARG A 267 6.44 21.32 36.90
C ARG A 267 5.41 21.58 38.00
N GLN A 268 5.74 21.27 39.26
CA GLN A 268 4.91 21.64 40.42
C GLN A 268 4.80 23.16 40.59
N LYS A 269 5.89 23.90 40.41
CA LYS A 269 5.89 25.37 40.46
C LYS A 269 5.01 25.97 39.36
N GLU A 270 5.11 25.44 38.14
CA GLU A 270 4.27 25.86 37.01
C GLU A 270 2.78 25.57 37.24
N LEU A 271 2.44 24.42 37.82
CA LEU A 271 1.06 24.06 38.14
C LEU A 271 0.48 24.95 39.26
N ALA A 272 1.25 25.22 40.31
CA ALA A 272 0.84 26.12 41.38
C ALA A 272 0.68 27.57 40.91
N ALA A 273 1.46 28.01 39.93
CA ALA A 273 1.27 29.31 39.29
C ALA A 273 -0.01 29.34 38.43
N ALA A 274 -0.27 28.27 37.67
CA ALA A 274 -1.45 28.18 36.82
C ALA A 274 -2.77 28.11 37.63
N GLU A 275 -2.77 27.47 38.80
CA GLU A 275 -3.92 27.45 39.71
C GLU A 275 -4.24 28.82 40.34
N LYS A 276 -3.23 29.70 40.47
CA LYS A 276 -3.41 31.07 40.98
C LYS A 276 -3.90 32.06 39.92
N SER A 277 -3.85 31.69 38.64
CA SER A 277 -4.22 32.53 37.49
C SER A 277 -5.48 32.07 36.77
N SER A 278 -6.18 31.05 37.31
CA SER A 278 -7.41 30.45 36.79
C SER A 278 -8.59 30.74 37.70
#